data_AF-B4JME0-F1
#
_entry.id   AF-B4JME0-F1
#
_cell.length_a   1.000
_cell.length_b   1.000
_cell.length_c   1.000
_cell.angle_alpha   90.00
_cell.angle_beta   90.00
_cell.angle_gamma   90.00
#
_symmetry.space_group_name_H-M   'P 1'
#
loop_
_entity.id
_entity.type
_entity.pdbx_description
1 polymer ?
#
loop_
_entity_poly.entity_id
_entity_poly.type
_entity_poly.pdbx_seq_one_letter_code
_entity_poly.pdbx_strand_id
1 'polypeptide(L)'
;MPQFKWLSGAAPAAPAAAAAAAAVEPPKGKKGKKGKKLPVLIDGVDTSSMTRDQLEAFALRLKAEMDREREERNYFQLERDKIRTFWEITRQQLEESKYELQQKDKDIEATQDLADIDTKHIMQQMKHLQFENHSKLGEVRAEAMTQLKVAQEHHMLQELELQSDKRQLRRMVRERIEMSDMQHRQLEAHFNQQLLEQRLLFENESNDMNRLHEEKMKEQRMKLELFFNSQMFEVEERKNQQIKDLQDHHDLAFNDMKNYYNDITLNNLALIGSMKEQIEQLRRQSDRSDRLAAEATAETRRLKEPLEQAKTQLKELQRKLEFYDRDKLQLSRLKKSNTSLEKKVKSLMWESETLLLRNDALVGERATLKTRFNEVIVELQQKTGLKNVLLERKIAALIREDEKRSIILRNTMATCAPELASKLENVEKSVSDAVDTKNQAIIDLRYELAKAWKAHDDLLETYECKLKQYGIPTDELGFQPFRERTQQQLFICGPAGIVTENK
;
A
#
# COMPACT_ATOMS: atom_id res chain seq x y z
N MET A 1 19.55 -41.28 -22.87
CA MET A 1 20.25 -42.55 -22.55
C MET A 1 19.21 -43.67 -22.42
N PRO A 2 19.29 -44.75 -23.22
CA PRO A 2 18.34 -45.85 -23.13
C PRO A 2 19.02 -47.18 -22.75
N GLN A 3 18.76 -47.70 -21.55
CA GLN A 3 19.05 -49.09 -21.20
C GLN A 3 17.99 -49.60 -20.20
N PHE A 4 17.24 -50.64 -20.56
CA PHE A 4 17.48 -51.97 -19.98
C PHE A 4 16.82 -53.06 -20.85
N LYS A 5 17.66 -53.98 -21.35
CA LYS A 5 17.27 -55.25 -21.97
C LYS A 5 17.35 -56.34 -20.91
N TRP A 6 16.33 -57.19 -20.78
CA TRP A 6 16.42 -58.61 -20.38
C TRP A 6 15.18 -59.34 -20.91
N LEU A 7 15.20 -60.64 -21.23
CA LEU A 7 16.17 -61.42 -22.00
C LEU A 7 15.43 -62.70 -22.44
N SER A 8 15.43 -63.03 -23.73
CA SER A 8 14.82 -64.28 -24.23
C SER A 8 15.74 -65.48 -23.93
N GLY A 9 15.24 -66.49 -23.22
CA GLY A 9 15.97 -67.72 -22.92
C GLY A 9 15.17 -68.95 -23.34
N ALA A 10 15.63 -69.64 -24.38
CA ALA A 10 15.23 -71.01 -24.70
C ALA A 10 16.24 -71.99 -24.08
N ALA A 11 15.79 -73.12 -23.55
CA ALA A 11 16.65 -74.25 -23.19
C ALA A 11 15.88 -75.60 -23.29
N PRO A 12 16.54 -76.73 -23.59
CA PRO A 12 15.86 -77.98 -23.97
C PRO A 12 16.19 -79.22 -23.10
N ALA A 13 15.48 -80.33 -23.40
CA ALA A 13 15.92 -81.74 -23.34
C ALA A 13 16.42 -82.39 -22.03
N ALA A 14 15.81 -83.54 -21.68
CA ALA A 14 16.54 -84.83 -21.50
C ALA A 14 15.56 -86.05 -21.47
N PRO A 15 15.99 -87.30 -21.82
CA PRO A 15 15.09 -88.45 -22.01
C PRO A 15 15.47 -89.76 -21.26
N ALA A 16 14.60 -90.78 -21.35
CA ALA A 16 14.87 -92.23 -21.18
C ALA A 16 13.70 -93.01 -21.87
N ALA A 17 13.81 -94.04 -22.73
CA ALA A 17 14.70 -95.22 -22.85
C ALA A 17 14.57 -96.19 -21.66
N ALA A 18 14.28 -97.51 -21.76
CA ALA A 18 13.92 -98.41 -22.88
C ALA A 18 13.18 -99.66 -22.27
N ALA A 19 12.89 -100.83 -22.89
CA ALA A 19 13.23 -101.37 -24.21
C ALA A 19 12.27 -102.52 -24.68
N ALA A 20 12.25 -102.75 -26.00
CA ALA A 20 12.08 -103.99 -26.77
C ALA A 20 11.65 -105.35 -26.13
N ALA A 21 10.73 -106.04 -26.82
CA ALA A 21 10.90 -107.42 -27.34
C ALA A 21 9.79 -107.76 -28.38
N ALA A 22 10.05 -108.69 -29.31
CA ALA A 22 9.13 -109.04 -30.39
C ALA A 22 9.04 -110.57 -30.66
N ALA A 23 7.98 -110.94 -31.39
CA ALA A 23 7.81 -112.14 -32.22
C ALA A 23 7.33 -113.49 -31.61
N VAL A 24 6.88 -114.35 -32.53
CA VAL A 24 6.61 -115.81 -32.47
C VAL A 24 5.14 -116.27 -32.26
N GLU A 25 4.40 -116.37 -33.37
CA GLU A 25 3.61 -117.59 -33.72
C GLU A 25 4.59 -118.75 -34.08
N PRO A 26 4.24 -120.07 -34.31
CA PRO A 26 2.94 -120.64 -34.73
C PRO A 26 2.59 -122.05 -34.09
N PRO A 27 2.24 -123.17 -34.80
CA PRO A 27 0.84 -123.58 -35.03
C PRO A 27 0.44 -125.07 -34.80
N LYS A 28 -0.86 -125.37 -34.98
CA LYS A 28 -1.49 -126.61 -35.55
C LYS A 28 -1.22 -128.02 -34.95
N GLY A 29 -2.31 -128.76 -34.68
CA GLY A 29 -2.34 -130.23 -34.59
C GLY A 29 -3.70 -130.82 -35.04
N LYS A 30 -3.73 -131.96 -35.74
CA LYS A 30 -4.94 -132.52 -36.39
C LYS A 30 -4.90 -134.06 -36.53
N LYS A 31 -6.06 -134.73 -36.36
CA LYS A 31 -6.46 -136.09 -36.85
C LYS A 31 -5.82 -137.39 -36.28
N GLY A 32 -6.72 -138.34 -35.94
CA GLY A 32 -6.60 -139.79 -36.22
C GLY A 32 -6.04 -140.68 -35.09
N LYS A 33 -6.28 -142.01 -35.05
CA LYS A 33 -7.09 -142.93 -35.89
C LYS A 33 -7.34 -144.27 -35.14
N LYS A 34 -8.39 -145.01 -35.52
CA LYS A 34 -8.84 -146.34 -35.02
C LYS A 34 -7.74 -147.41 -34.84
N GLY A 35 -7.87 -148.34 -33.88
CA GLY A 35 -7.05 -149.57 -33.82
C GLY A 35 -7.38 -150.66 -32.78
N LYS A 36 -8.37 -151.52 -33.09
CA LYS A 36 -8.60 -152.93 -32.63
C LYS A 36 -8.61 -153.34 -31.13
N LYS A 37 -9.46 -154.35 -30.86
CA LYS A 37 -9.72 -155.01 -29.56
C LYS A 37 -8.67 -156.08 -29.24
N LEU A 38 -8.33 -156.22 -27.95
CA LEU A 38 -7.85 -157.42 -27.23
C LEU A 38 -8.22 -157.22 -25.73
N PRO A 39 -8.10 -158.23 -24.85
CA PRO A 39 -9.18 -158.67 -23.96
C PRO A 39 -9.65 -157.62 -22.94
N VAL A 40 -10.90 -157.78 -22.49
CA VAL A 40 -11.52 -156.92 -21.46
C VAL A 40 -10.76 -157.06 -20.15
N LEU A 41 -9.95 -156.05 -19.85
CA LEU A 41 -9.28 -155.87 -18.57
C LEU A 41 -10.03 -154.75 -17.84
N ILE A 42 -10.75 -155.09 -16.76
CA ILE A 42 -11.38 -154.09 -15.89
C ILE A 42 -10.42 -153.87 -14.72
N ASP A 43 -9.81 -152.69 -14.65
CA ASP A 43 -8.86 -152.26 -13.61
C ASP A 43 -7.74 -153.25 -13.25
N GLY A 44 -7.23 -153.97 -14.25
CA GLY A 44 -6.05 -154.83 -14.08
C GLY A 44 -6.28 -156.09 -13.22
N VAL A 45 -7.53 -156.43 -12.90
CA VAL A 45 -7.89 -157.62 -12.10
C VAL A 45 -8.52 -158.69 -13.00
N ASP A 46 -8.01 -159.92 -12.91
CA ASP A 46 -8.56 -161.08 -13.63
C ASP A 46 -9.80 -161.63 -12.89
N THR A 47 -10.98 -161.32 -13.43
CA THR A 47 -12.28 -161.68 -12.83
C THR A 47 -12.67 -163.15 -13.01
N SER A 48 -11.84 -163.98 -13.64
CA SER A 48 -12.13 -165.40 -13.91
C SER A 48 -11.97 -166.34 -12.70
N SER A 49 -11.40 -165.86 -11.58
CA SER A 49 -11.11 -166.65 -10.37
C SER A 49 -11.76 -166.11 -9.08
N MET A 50 -12.58 -165.06 -9.17
CA MET A 50 -13.15 -164.37 -8.01
C MET A 50 -14.53 -164.92 -7.64
N THR A 51 -14.80 -165.08 -6.33
CA THR A 51 -16.12 -165.47 -5.83
C THR A 51 -17.12 -164.32 -5.96
N ARG A 52 -18.42 -164.64 -5.97
CA ARG A 52 -19.51 -163.67 -6.20
C ARG A 52 -19.38 -162.38 -5.37
N ASP A 53 -19.10 -162.52 -4.08
CA ASP A 53 -19.02 -161.40 -3.13
C ASP A 53 -17.84 -160.46 -3.44
N GLN A 54 -16.75 -161.00 -4.01
CA GLN A 54 -15.58 -160.21 -4.43
C GLN A 54 -15.89 -159.37 -5.69
N LEU A 55 -16.73 -159.88 -6.60
CA LEU A 55 -17.18 -159.14 -7.78
C LEU A 55 -18.20 -158.04 -7.40
N GLU A 56 -19.09 -158.28 -6.44
CA GLU A 56 -20.01 -157.27 -5.92
C GLU A 56 -19.24 -156.12 -5.21
N ALA A 57 -18.20 -156.44 -4.42
CA ALA A 57 -17.32 -155.44 -3.81
C ALA A 57 -16.53 -154.60 -4.84
N PHE A 58 -16.04 -155.22 -5.91
CA PHE A 58 -15.32 -154.52 -6.98
C PHE A 58 -16.24 -153.59 -7.78
N ALA A 59 -17.46 -154.03 -8.08
CA ALA A 59 -18.47 -153.20 -8.73
C ALA A 59 -18.89 -151.99 -7.88
N LEU A 60 -18.99 -152.15 -6.55
CA LEU A 60 -19.26 -151.04 -5.63
C LEU A 60 -18.10 -150.02 -5.60
N ARG A 61 -16.85 -150.49 -5.64
CA ARG A 61 -15.67 -149.62 -5.70
C ARG A 61 -15.62 -148.80 -7.00
N LEU A 62 -15.77 -149.44 -8.16
CA LEU A 62 -15.85 -148.76 -9.46
C LEU A 62 -17.00 -147.74 -9.52
N LYS A 63 -18.13 -148.04 -8.88
CA LYS A 63 -19.25 -147.09 -8.78
C LYS A 63 -18.89 -145.88 -7.90
N ALA A 64 -18.25 -146.10 -6.75
CA ALA A 64 -17.79 -145.03 -5.87
C ALA A 64 -16.72 -144.13 -6.53
N GLU A 65 -15.79 -144.71 -7.29
CA GLU A 65 -14.79 -143.96 -8.06
C GLU A 65 -15.45 -143.18 -9.21
N MET A 66 -16.42 -143.78 -9.93
CA MET A 66 -17.22 -143.07 -10.95
C MET A 66 -18.06 -141.91 -10.39
N ASP A 67 -18.66 -142.06 -9.21
CA ASP A 67 -19.44 -141.01 -8.56
C ASP A 67 -18.52 -139.91 -7.99
N ARG A 68 -17.35 -140.26 -7.45
CA ARG A 68 -16.30 -139.29 -7.10
C ARG A 68 -15.82 -138.48 -8.31
N GLU A 69 -15.53 -139.11 -9.46
CA GLU A 69 -15.16 -138.38 -10.67
C GLU A 69 -16.29 -137.46 -11.19
N ARG A 70 -17.56 -137.74 -10.86
CA ARG A 70 -18.70 -136.87 -11.19
C ARG A 70 -18.74 -135.66 -10.27
N GLU A 71 -18.54 -135.86 -8.97
CA GLU A 71 -18.42 -134.79 -7.97
C GLU A 71 -17.24 -133.86 -8.29
N GLU A 72 -16.07 -134.41 -8.59
CA GLU A 72 -14.89 -133.63 -8.99
C GLU A 72 -15.13 -132.87 -10.30
N ARG A 73 -15.76 -133.50 -11.32
CA ARG A 73 -16.15 -132.80 -12.56
C ARG A 73 -17.17 -131.69 -12.32
N ASN A 74 -18.11 -131.86 -11.40
CA ASN A 74 -19.10 -130.85 -11.03
C ASN A 74 -18.42 -129.67 -10.31
N TYR A 75 -17.56 -129.96 -9.33
CA TYR A 75 -16.76 -128.96 -8.62
C TYR A 75 -15.89 -128.12 -9.58
N PHE A 76 -15.17 -128.75 -10.50
CA PHE A 76 -14.38 -128.04 -11.51
C PHE A 76 -15.21 -127.31 -12.58
N GLN A 77 -16.50 -127.62 -12.74
CA GLN A 77 -17.42 -126.81 -13.54
C GLN A 77 -17.86 -125.57 -12.75
N LEU A 78 -18.29 -125.73 -11.51
CA LEU A 78 -18.69 -124.62 -10.64
C LEU A 78 -17.56 -123.61 -10.41
N GLU A 79 -16.33 -124.06 -10.11
CA GLU A 79 -15.19 -123.14 -9.96
C GLU A 79 -14.82 -122.45 -11.29
N ARG A 80 -14.95 -123.13 -12.44
CA ARG A 80 -14.73 -122.49 -13.76
C ARG A 80 -15.76 -121.42 -14.04
N ASP A 81 -17.04 -121.69 -13.79
CA ASP A 81 -18.13 -120.75 -14.04
C ASP A 81 -18.05 -119.56 -13.06
N LYS A 82 -17.63 -119.79 -11.82
CA LYS A 82 -17.32 -118.76 -10.82
C LYS A 82 -16.09 -117.90 -11.19
N ILE A 83 -15.02 -118.50 -11.70
CA ILE A 83 -13.88 -117.75 -12.26
C ILE A 83 -14.33 -116.92 -13.47
N ARG A 84 -15.21 -117.48 -14.30
CA ARG A 84 -15.76 -116.79 -15.47
C ARG A 84 -16.64 -115.60 -15.07
N THR A 85 -17.54 -115.73 -14.10
CA THR A 85 -18.35 -114.60 -13.63
C THR A 85 -17.49 -113.54 -12.96
N PHE A 86 -16.49 -113.91 -12.16
CA PHE A 86 -15.52 -112.92 -11.65
C PHE A 86 -14.74 -112.23 -12.77
N TRP A 87 -14.34 -112.94 -13.82
CA TRP A 87 -13.68 -112.32 -14.97
C TRP A 87 -14.61 -111.40 -15.76
N GLU A 88 -15.87 -111.78 -15.97
CA GLU A 88 -16.87 -110.95 -16.65
C GLU A 88 -17.19 -109.68 -15.82
N ILE A 89 -17.36 -109.80 -14.50
CA ILE A 89 -17.57 -108.66 -13.58
C ILE A 89 -16.34 -107.75 -13.52
N THR A 90 -15.14 -108.28 -13.30
CA THR A 90 -13.92 -107.45 -13.19
C THR A 90 -13.55 -106.80 -14.53
N ARG A 91 -13.86 -107.46 -15.65
CA ARG A 91 -13.77 -106.86 -16.97
C ARG A 91 -14.79 -105.72 -17.15
N GLN A 92 -16.04 -105.91 -16.76
CA GLN A 92 -17.06 -104.86 -16.83
C GLN A 92 -16.66 -103.66 -15.96
N GLN A 93 -16.25 -103.87 -14.71
CA GLN A 93 -15.74 -102.82 -13.82
C GLN A 93 -14.53 -102.08 -14.40
N LEU A 94 -13.64 -102.77 -15.11
CA LEU A 94 -12.52 -102.15 -15.82
C LEU A 94 -12.97 -101.33 -17.03
N GLU A 95 -14.00 -101.78 -17.76
CA GLU A 95 -14.59 -101.04 -18.89
C GLU A 95 -15.36 -99.79 -18.39
N GLU A 96 -16.11 -99.92 -17.29
CA GLU A 96 -16.79 -98.82 -16.59
C GLU A 96 -15.79 -97.78 -16.06
N SER A 97 -14.77 -98.20 -15.30
CA SER A 97 -13.73 -97.29 -14.77
C SER A 97 -12.94 -96.58 -15.88
N LYS A 98 -12.70 -97.24 -17.02
CA LYS A 98 -12.11 -96.58 -18.21
C LYS A 98 -13.03 -95.53 -18.80
N TYR A 99 -14.34 -95.78 -18.84
CA TYR A 99 -15.33 -94.81 -19.31
C TYR A 99 -15.43 -93.61 -18.35
N GLU A 100 -15.44 -93.85 -17.04
CA GLU A 100 -15.40 -92.80 -16.03
C GLU A 100 -14.14 -91.93 -16.14
N LEU A 101 -12.95 -92.53 -16.32
CA LEU A 101 -11.71 -91.79 -16.56
C LEU A 101 -11.80 -90.92 -17.81
N GLN A 102 -12.24 -91.48 -18.95
CA GLN A 102 -12.44 -90.71 -20.19
C GLN A 102 -13.48 -89.59 -20.04
N GLN A 103 -14.50 -89.77 -19.20
CA GLN A 103 -15.46 -88.73 -18.90
C GLN A 103 -14.83 -87.63 -18.03
N LYS A 104 -14.00 -88.00 -17.04
CA LYS A 104 -13.27 -87.03 -16.21
C LYS A 104 -12.22 -86.26 -17.00
N ASP A 105 -11.53 -86.89 -17.95
CA ASP A 105 -10.59 -86.20 -18.84
C ASP A 105 -11.31 -85.14 -19.69
N LYS A 106 -12.52 -85.44 -20.21
CA LYS A 106 -13.38 -84.46 -20.92
C LYS A 106 -13.92 -83.37 -20.01
N ASP A 107 -14.34 -83.72 -18.79
CA ASP A 107 -14.78 -82.73 -17.80
C ASP A 107 -13.63 -81.75 -17.49
N ILE A 108 -12.40 -82.26 -17.36
CA ILE A 108 -11.17 -81.46 -17.16
C ILE A 108 -10.92 -80.56 -18.37
N GLU A 109 -10.91 -81.11 -19.59
CA GLU A 109 -10.71 -80.35 -20.84
C GLU A 109 -11.73 -79.21 -20.97
N ALA A 110 -13.02 -79.48 -20.73
CA ALA A 110 -14.07 -78.46 -20.75
C ALA A 110 -13.89 -77.38 -19.67
N THR A 111 -13.42 -77.73 -18.46
CA THR A 111 -13.11 -76.71 -17.43
C THR A 111 -11.86 -75.90 -17.76
N GLN A 112 -10.88 -76.48 -18.45
CA GLN A 112 -9.70 -75.76 -18.94
C GLN A 112 -10.09 -74.76 -20.03
N ASP A 113 -10.90 -75.17 -21.02
CA ASP A 113 -11.42 -74.28 -22.07
C ASP A 113 -12.18 -73.07 -21.49
N LEU A 114 -13.02 -73.29 -20.48
CA LEU A 114 -13.72 -72.21 -19.77
C LEU A 114 -12.75 -71.27 -19.05
N ALA A 115 -11.79 -71.80 -18.30
CA ALA A 115 -10.76 -70.99 -17.62
C ALA A 115 -9.90 -70.21 -18.62
N ASP A 116 -9.65 -70.75 -19.81
CA ASP A 116 -8.92 -70.11 -20.89
C ASP A 116 -9.72 -68.95 -21.51
N ILE A 117 -11.04 -69.10 -21.66
CA ILE A 117 -11.96 -68.04 -22.09
C ILE A 117 -12.02 -66.93 -21.04
N ASP A 118 -12.19 -67.26 -19.76
CA ASP A 118 -12.20 -66.29 -18.65
C ASP A 118 -10.87 -65.53 -18.56
N THR A 119 -9.74 -66.22 -18.70
CA THR A 119 -8.41 -65.60 -18.72
C THR A 119 -8.27 -64.62 -19.89
N LYS A 120 -8.77 -64.97 -21.09
CA LYS A 120 -8.80 -64.07 -22.25
C LYS A 120 -9.71 -62.85 -22.00
N HIS A 121 -10.87 -63.04 -21.36
CA HIS A 121 -11.79 -61.96 -21.02
C HIS A 121 -11.19 -60.98 -20.00
N ILE A 122 -10.65 -61.50 -18.89
CA ILE A 122 -9.97 -60.69 -17.86
C ILE A 122 -8.78 -59.93 -18.47
N MET A 123 -8.00 -60.56 -19.34
CA MET A 123 -6.88 -59.89 -20.03
C MET A 123 -7.36 -58.76 -20.95
N GLN A 124 -8.50 -58.91 -21.63
CA GLN A 124 -9.09 -57.84 -22.44
C GLN A 124 -9.62 -56.70 -21.58
N GLN A 125 -10.33 -57.00 -20.48
CA GLN A 125 -10.77 -56.00 -19.50
C GLN A 125 -9.58 -55.20 -18.94
N MET A 126 -8.50 -55.89 -18.54
CA MET A 126 -7.29 -55.26 -18.01
C MET A 126 -6.63 -54.33 -19.05
N LYS A 127 -6.55 -54.74 -20.32
CA LYS A 127 -6.04 -53.90 -21.42
C LYS A 127 -6.91 -52.66 -21.64
N HIS A 128 -8.23 -52.81 -21.59
CA HIS A 128 -9.16 -51.68 -21.75
C HIS A 128 -9.02 -50.69 -20.60
N LEU A 129 -9.03 -51.16 -19.34
CA LEU A 129 -8.81 -50.34 -18.15
C LEU A 129 -7.45 -49.62 -18.17
N GLN A 130 -6.39 -50.29 -18.63
CA GLN A 130 -5.07 -49.65 -18.79
C GLN A 130 -5.09 -48.54 -19.84
N PHE A 131 -5.73 -48.76 -20.99
CA PHE A 131 -5.86 -47.74 -22.03
C PHE A 131 -6.72 -46.56 -21.58
N GLU A 132 -7.86 -46.84 -20.94
CA GLU A 132 -8.77 -45.82 -20.40
C GLU A 132 -8.08 -44.97 -19.32
N ASN A 133 -7.37 -45.60 -18.38
CA ASN A 133 -6.57 -44.88 -17.37
C ASN A 133 -5.44 -44.06 -18.02
N HIS A 134 -4.81 -44.56 -19.08
CA HIS A 134 -3.79 -43.80 -19.80
C HIS A 134 -4.36 -42.58 -20.54
N SER A 135 -5.54 -42.72 -21.18
CA SER A 135 -6.24 -41.62 -21.85
C SER A 135 -6.65 -40.55 -20.86
N LYS A 136 -7.37 -40.92 -19.78
CA LYS A 136 -7.78 -40.01 -18.70
C LYS A 136 -6.59 -39.27 -18.07
N LEU A 137 -5.48 -39.98 -17.85
CA LEU A 137 -4.25 -39.38 -17.31
C LEU A 137 -3.54 -38.45 -18.33
N GLY A 138 -3.73 -38.67 -19.64
CA GLY A 138 -3.34 -37.74 -20.70
C GLY A 138 -4.23 -36.50 -20.73
N GLU A 139 -5.54 -36.67 -20.67
CA GLU A 139 -6.56 -35.62 -20.63
C GLU A 139 -6.35 -34.69 -19.43
N VAL A 140 -6.31 -35.22 -18.20
CA VAL A 140 -6.06 -34.45 -16.97
C VAL A 140 -4.72 -33.69 -17.02
N ARG A 141 -3.68 -34.26 -17.65
CA ARG A 141 -2.40 -33.55 -17.84
C ARG A 141 -2.51 -32.41 -18.85
N ALA A 142 -3.26 -32.59 -19.93
CA ALA A 142 -3.50 -31.54 -20.91
C ALA A 142 -4.33 -30.39 -20.30
N GLU A 143 -5.40 -30.73 -19.56
CA GLU A 143 -6.23 -29.78 -18.82
C GLU A 143 -5.44 -29.01 -17.76
N ALA A 144 -4.60 -29.69 -16.97
CA ALA A 144 -3.75 -29.03 -15.99
C ALA A 144 -2.74 -28.07 -16.67
N MET A 145 -2.20 -28.42 -17.84
CA MET A 145 -1.32 -27.54 -18.60
C MET A 145 -2.04 -26.32 -19.21
N THR A 146 -3.27 -26.48 -19.72
CA THR A 146 -4.05 -25.35 -20.23
C THR A 146 -4.51 -24.43 -19.11
N GLN A 147 -4.99 -24.97 -17.99
CA GLN A 147 -5.34 -24.19 -16.79
C GLN A 147 -4.15 -23.40 -16.25
N LEU A 148 -2.96 -24.03 -16.13
CA LEU A 148 -1.74 -23.35 -15.70
C LEU A 148 -1.36 -22.21 -16.66
N LYS A 149 -1.47 -22.43 -17.97
CA LYS A 149 -1.17 -21.41 -18.97
C LYS A 149 -2.15 -20.23 -18.90
N VAL A 150 -3.45 -20.49 -18.77
CA VAL A 150 -4.48 -19.44 -18.60
C VAL A 150 -4.24 -18.65 -17.31
N ALA A 151 -3.87 -19.32 -16.21
CA ALA A 151 -3.54 -18.64 -14.96
C ALA A 151 -2.28 -17.75 -15.09
N GLN A 152 -1.25 -18.21 -15.82
CA GLN A 152 -0.06 -17.41 -16.12
C GLN A 152 -0.39 -16.18 -17.00
N GLU A 153 -1.17 -16.37 -18.07
CA GLU A 153 -1.61 -15.28 -18.95
C GLU A 153 -2.44 -14.25 -18.18
N HIS A 154 -3.36 -14.69 -17.32
CA HIS A 154 -4.16 -13.81 -16.46
C HIS A 154 -3.29 -13.03 -15.46
N HIS A 155 -2.29 -13.68 -14.84
CA HIS A 155 -1.34 -13.00 -13.94
C HIS A 155 -0.53 -11.92 -14.68
N MET A 156 -0.02 -12.21 -15.88
CA MET A 156 0.72 -11.20 -16.65
C MET A 156 -0.17 -10.00 -17.04
N LEU A 157 -1.44 -10.22 -17.36
CA LEU A 157 -2.38 -9.13 -17.64
C LEU A 157 -2.61 -8.26 -16.41
N GLN A 158 -2.85 -8.86 -15.24
CA GLN A 158 -2.96 -8.12 -13.97
C GLN A 158 -1.68 -7.33 -13.66
N GLU A 159 -0.49 -7.90 -13.89
CA GLU A 159 0.78 -7.19 -13.69
C GLU A 159 0.95 -5.99 -14.63
N LEU A 160 0.50 -6.11 -15.89
CA LEU A 160 0.52 -5.02 -16.87
C LEU A 160 -0.47 -3.91 -16.50
N GLU A 161 -1.67 -4.25 -16.05
CA GLU A 161 -2.68 -3.31 -15.54
C GLU A 161 -2.15 -2.56 -14.31
N LEU A 162 -1.66 -3.26 -13.30
CA LEU A 162 -1.05 -2.66 -12.10
C LEU A 162 0.16 -1.77 -12.44
N GLN A 163 0.95 -2.11 -13.46
CA GLN A 163 2.02 -1.24 -13.95
C GLN A 163 1.50 0.01 -14.66
N SER A 164 0.40 -0.09 -15.41
CA SER A 164 -0.27 1.04 -16.04
C SER A 164 -0.83 2.00 -15.00
N ASP A 165 -1.58 1.47 -14.03
CA ASP A 165 -2.19 2.23 -12.92
C ASP A 165 -1.12 2.93 -12.09
N LYS A 166 -0.03 2.23 -11.75
CA LYS A 166 1.14 2.82 -11.07
C LYS A 166 1.75 3.99 -11.85
N ARG A 167 1.76 3.94 -13.20
CA ARG A 167 2.24 5.05 -14.05
C ARG A 167 1.21 6.19 -14.13
N GLN A 168 -0.08 5.90 -14.13
CA GLN A 168 -1.16 6.88 -14.13
C GLN A 168 -1.26 7.63 -12.80
N LEU A 169 -1.29 6.91 -11.66
CA LEU A 169 -1.26 7.50 -10.32
C LEU A 169 -0.03 8.40 -10.13
N ARG A 170 1.14 8.00 -10.63
CA ARG A 170 2.36 8.83 -10.60
C ARG A 170 2.27 10.10 -11.47
N ARG A 171 1.48 10.10 -12.54
CA ARG A 171 1.16 11.32 -13.30
C ARG A 171 0.21 12.22 -12.52
N MET A 172 -0.91 11.67 -12.05
CA MET A 172 -1.90 12.42 -11.25
C MET A 172 -1.33 13.05 -9.98
N VAL A 173 -0.37 12.39 -9.31
CA VAL A 173 0.32 12.97 -8.14
C VAL A 173 1.21 14.14 -8.55
N ARG A 174 1.96 14.05 -9.66
CA ARG A 174 2.76 15.18 -10.16
C ARG A 174 1.88 16.35 -10.59
N GLU A 175 0.83 16.08 -11.38
CA GLU A 175 -0.13 17.09 -11.82
C GLU A 175 -0.79 17.81 -10.63
N ARG A 176 -1.14 17.08 -9.55
CA ARG A 176 -1.67 17.69 -8.32
C ARG A 176 -0.64 18.57 -7.59
N ILE A 177 0.64 18.17 -7.55
CA ILE A 177 1.71 18.97 -6.97
C ILE A 177 1.93 20.23 -7.80
N GLU A 178 2.07 20.10 -9.13
CA GLU A 178 2.26 21.22 -10.06
C GLU A 178 1.09 22.23 -10.00
N MET A 179 -0.15 21.76 -9.89
CA MET A 179 -1.32 22.62 -9.69
C MET A 179 -1.33 23.30 -8.32
N SER A 180 -0.94 22.60 -7.25
CA SER A 180 -0.81 23.19 -5.90
C SER A 180 0.28 24.26 -5.86
N ASP A 181 1.42 24.02 -6.50
CA ASP A 181 2.52 24.99 -6.63
C ASP A 181 2.10 26.22 -7.44
N MET A 182 1.34 26.04 -8.52
CA MET A 182 0.77 27.17 -9.27
C MET A 182 -0.22 27.99 -8.43
N GLN A 183 -1.10 27.34 -7.68
CA GLN A 183 -2.02 28.03 -6.76
C GLN A 183 -1.27 28.81 -5.68
N HIS A 184 -0.20 28.23 -5.12
CA HIS A 184 0.65 28.92 -4.15
C HIS A 184 1.31 30.17 -4.76
N ARG A 185 1.95 30.05 -5.92
CA ARG A 185 2.58 31.19 -6.62
C ARG A 185 1.56 32.28 -7.01
N GLN A 186 0.34 31.90 -7.38
CA GLN A 186 -0.74 32.86 -7.66
C GLN A 186 -1.15 33.64 -6.41
N LEU A 187 -1.28 32.96 -5.26
CA LEU A 187 -1.55 33.62 -3.97
C LEU A 187 -0.40 34.53 -3.54
N GLU A 188 0.86 34.08 -3.66
CA GLU A 188 2.05 34.90 -3.38
C GLU A 188 2.09 36.14 -4.28
N ALA A 189 1.85 36.01 -5.58
CA ALA A 189 1.81 37.13 -6.51
C ALA A 189 0.71 38.14 -6.15
N HIS A 190 -0.49 37.66 -5.81
CA HIS A 190 -1.61 38.50 -5.37
C HIS A 190 -1.30 39.24 -4.06
N PHE A 191 -0.74 38.55 -3.04
CA PHE A 191 -0.33 39.20 -1.80
C PHE A 191 0.79 40.22 -2.01
N ASN A 192 1.77 39.93 -2.88
CA ASN A 192 2.84 40.87 -3.22
C ASN A 192 2.28 42.12 -3.94
N GLN A 193 1.30 41.95 -4.83
CA GLN A 193 0.60 43.07 -5.47
C GLN A 193 -0.14 43.94 -4.42
N GLN A 194 -0.95 43.34 -3.56
CA GLN A 194 -1.65 44.08 -2.49
C GLN A 194 -0.69 44.81 -1.54
N LEU A 195 0.44 44.17 -1.20
CA LEU A 195 1.48 44.79 -0.38
C LEU A 195 2.15 45.97 -1.10
N LEU A 196 2.36 45.89 -2.41
CA LEU A 196 2.89 46.99 -3.22
C LEU A 196 1.90 48.15 -3.30
N GLU A 197 0.61 47.88 -3.53
CA GLU A 197 -0.46 48.87 -3.54
C GLU A 197 -0.54 49.62 -2.20
N GLN A 198 -0.53 48.91 -1.08
CA GLN A 198 -0.50 49.51 0.27
C GLN A 198 0.75 50.36 0.51
N ARG A 199 1.93 49.90 0.08
CA ARG A 199 3.17 50.69 0.17
C ARG A 199 3.09 51.98 -0.63
N LEU A 200 2.58 51.92 -1.86
CA LEU A 200 2.42 53.07 -2.74
C LEU A 200 1.43 54.10 -2.14
N LEU A 201 0.34 53.63 -1.54
CA LEU A 201 -0.61 54.49 -0.83
C LEU A 201 0.06 55.24 0.33
N PHE A 202 0.77 54.53 1.22
CA PHE A 202 1.49 55.18 2.33
C PHE A 202 2.62 56.11 1.86
N GLU A 203 3.30 55.79 0.76
CA GLU A 203 4.32 56.66 0.17
C GLU A 203 3.69 57.96 -0.36
N ASN A 204 2.56 57.86 -1.07
CA ASN A 204 1.81 59.02 -1.56
C ASN A 204 1.28 59.88 -0.40
N GLU A 205 0.63 59.28 0.61
CA GLU A 205 0.15 59.99 1.81
C GLU A 205 1.29 60.71 2.55
N SER A 206 2.44 60.05 2.70
CA SER A 206 3.64 60.64 3.31
C SER A 206 4.17 61.82 2.48
N ASN A 207 4.20 61.69 1.15
CA ASN A 207 4.65 62.74 0.25
C ASN A 207 3.71 63.95 0.26
N ASP A 208 2.39 63.75 0.23
CA ASP A 208 1.39 64.81 0.32
C ASP A 208 1.44 65.53 1.68
N MET A 209 1.59 64.78 2.79
CA MET A 209 1.78 65.37 4.12
C MET A 209 3.07 66.17 4.22
N ASN A 210 4.18 65.66 3.68
CA ASN A 210 5.45 66.41 3.60
C ASN A 210 5.29 67.69 2.79
N ARG A 211 4.60 67.64 1.63
CA ARG A 211 4.34 68.82 0.79
C ARG A 211 3.51 69.87 1.53
N LEU A 212 2.44 69.45 2.21
CA LEU A 212 1.59 70.32 3.03
C LEU A 212 2.39 70.99 4.17
N HIS A 213 3.30 70.25 4.81
CA HIS A 213 4.19 70.81 5.84
C HIS A 213 5.21 71.79 5.24
N GLU A 214 5.79 71.50 4.08
CA GLU A 214 6.67 72.45 3.39
C GLU A 214 5.96 73.74 2.98
N GLU A 215 4.75 73.63 2.42
CA GLU A 215 3.91 74.77 2.03
C GLU A 215 3.63 75.68 3.24
N LYS A 216 3.17 75.10 4.36
CA LYS A 216 2.97 75.84 5.63
C LYS A 216 4.25 76.50 6.16
N MET A 217 5.39 75.83 6.06
CA MET A 217 6.68 76.39 6.49
C MET A 217 7.21 77.47 5.54
N LYS A 218 6.86 77.44 4.24
CA LYS A 218 7.12 78.53 3.29
C LYS A 218 6.22 79.73 3.60
N GLU A 219 4.92 79.51 3.82
CA GLU A 219 3.95 80.55 4.16
C GLU A 219 4.31 81.29 5.46
N GLN A 220 4.71 80.56 6.52
CA GLN A 220 5.17 81.16 7.78
C GLN A 220 6.42 82.02 7.60
N ARG A 221 7.37 81.59 6.76
CA ARG A 221 8.56 82.38 6.42
C ARG A 221 8.20 83.68 5.70
N MET A 222 7.34 83.61 4.68
CA MET A 222 6.86 84.80 3.96
C MET A 222 6.12 85.78 4.90
N LYS A 223 5.32 85.29 5.85
CA LYS A 223 4.65 86.15 6.85
C LYS A 223 5.65 86.86 7.77
N LEU A 224 6.69 86.16 8.24
CA LEU A 224 7.75 86.75 9.07
C LEU A 224 8.60 87.76 8.29
N GLU A 225 8.92 87.46 7.03
CA GLU A 225 9.66 88.35 6.14
C GLU A 225 8.86 89.63 5.82
N LEU A 226 7.57 89.51 5.52
CA LEU A 226 6.69 90.65 5.30
C LEU A 226 6.54 91.52 6.56
N PHE A 227 6.42 90.90 7.74
CA PHE A 227 6.40 91.61 9.04
C PHE A 227 7.71 92.35 9.31
N PHE A 228 8.87 91.72 9.05
CA PHE A 228 10.18 92.36 9.18
C PHE A 228 10.34 93.52 8.21
N ASN A 229 9.95 93.35 6.95
CA ASN A 229 10.00 94.40 5.93
C ASN A 229 9.08 95.59 6.29
N SER A 230 7.89 95.34 6.84
CA SER A 230 7.01 96.40 7.38
C SER A 230 7.68 97.17 8.51
N GLN A 231 8.29 96.49 9.49
CA GLN A 231 9.02 97.17 10.57
C GLN A 231 10.23 97.95 10.08
N MET A 232 10.97 97.44 9.09
CA MET A 232 12.07 98.18 8.48
C MET A 232 11.55 99.45 7.77
N PHE A 233 10.47 99.34 7.00
CA PHE A 233 9.84 100.51 6.36
C PHE A 233 9.36 101.56 7.38
N GLU A 234 8.71 101.14 8.47
CA GLU A 234 8.31 102.04 9.57
C GLU A 234 9.51 102.71 10.28
N VAL A 235 10.65 102.01 10.38
CA VAL A 235 11.90 102.57 10.92
C VAL A 235 12.52 103.55 9.95
N GLU A 236 12.53 103.24 8.66
CA GLU A 236 13.05 104.10 7.59
C GLU A 236 12.20 105.36 7.44
N GLU A 237 10.87 105.26 7.44
CA GLU A 237 9.96 106.40 7.39
C GLU A 237 10.18 107.34 8.59
N ARG A 238 10.26 106.81 9.82
CA ARG A 238 10.56 107.62 11.02
C ARG A 238 11.93 108.28 10.96
N LYS A 239 12.95 107.60 10.44
CA LYS A 239 14.29 108.19 10.25
C LYS A 239 14.29 109.26 9.16
N ASN A 240 13.59 109.03 8.05
CA ASN A 240 13.46 109.99 6.96
C ASN A 240 12.70 111.24 7.41
N GLN A 241 11.64 111.07 8.23
CA GLN A 241 10.95 112.19 8.87
C GLN A 241 11.90 112.95 9.81
N GLN A 242 12.66 112.27 10.67
CA GLN A 242 13.65 112.93 11.53
C GLN A 242 14.74 113.67 10.73
N ILE A 243 15.20 113.12 9.60
CA ILE A 243 16.14 113.79 8.69
C ILE A 243 15.50 115.05 8.11
N LYS A 244 14.24 114.97 7.68
CA LYS A 244 13.50 116.12 7.15
C LYS A 244 13.27 117.19 8.22
N ASP A 245 12.83 116.81 9.42
CA ASP A 245 12.67 117.73 10.55
C ASP A 245 14.01 118.42 10.86
N LEU A 246 15.13 117.69 10.83
CA LEU A 246 16.47 118.24 11.05
C LEU A 246 16.90 119.17 9.90
N GLN A 247 16.55 118.87 8.65
CA GLN A 247 16.76 119.77 7.50
C GLN A 247 15.95 121.06 7.68
N ASP A 248 14.66 120.96 7.99
CA ASP A 248 13.77 122.11 8.22
C ASP A 248 14.29 122.98 9.39
N HIS A 249 14.79 122.38 10.48
CA HIS A 249 15.43 123.10 11.58
C HIS A 249 16.78 123.73 11.19
N HIS A 250 17.59 123.07 10.36
CA HIS A 250 18.83 123.64 9.85
C HIS A 250 18.58 124.79 8.87
N ASP A 251 17.59 124.70 8.00
CA ASP A 251 17.19 125.78 7.09
C ASP A 251 16.57 126.95 7.85
N LEU A 252 15.80 126.70 8.92
CA LEU A 252 15.33 127.74 9.82
C LEU A 252 16.51 128.41 10.54
N ALA A 253 17.39 127.64 11.18
CA ALA A 253 18.56 128.18 11.87
C ALA A 253 19.55 128.89 10.93
N PHE A 254 19.68 128.44 9.68
CA PHE A 254 20.47 129.12 8.66
C PHE A 254 19.81 130.41 8.20
N ASN A 255 18.49 130.45 8.04
CA ASN A 255 17.77 131.70 7.77
C ASN A 255 17.82 132.66 8.96
N ASP A 256 17.69 132.19 10.19
CA ASP A 256 17.84 132.99 11.41
C ASP A 256 19.27 133.51 11.56
N MET A 257 20.29 132.69 11.27
CA MET A 257 21.69 133.11 11.26
C MET A 257 21.98 134.10 10.12
N LYS A 258 21.36 133.93 8.95
CA LYS A 258 21.42 134.87 7.82
C LYS A 258 20.69 136.18 8.12
N ASN A 259 19.55 136.13 8.81
CA ASN A 259 18.82 137.30 9.29
C ASN A 259 19.63 138.01 10.38
N TYR A 260 20.17 137.28 11.35
CA TYR A 260 21.10 137.81 12.36
C TYR A 260 22.35 138.44 11.74
N TYR A 261 22.93 137.85 10.69
CA TYR A 261 24.04 138.47 9.95
C TYR A 261 23.60 139.59 9.00
N ASN A 262 22.37 139.62 8.52
CA ASN A 262 21.79 140.78 7.81
C ASN A 262 21.56 141.94 8.79
N ASP A 263 21.00 141.68 9.96
CA ASP A 263 20.80 142.63 11.04
C ASP A 263 22.14 143.09 11.60
N ILE A 264 23.12 142.19 11.74
CA ILE A 264 24.51 142.54 12.05
C ILE A 264 25.16 143.27 10.88
N THR A 265 24.84 143.08 9.60
CA THR A 265 25.44 143.89 8.53
C THR A 265 24.75 145.25 8.39
N LEU A 266 23.47 145.40 8.74
CA LEU A 266 22.79 146.67 8.90
C LEU A 266 23.33 147.43 10.12
N ASN A 267 23.40 146.76 11.27
CA ASN A 267 23.98 147.28 12.50
C ASN A 267 25.50 147.48 12.36
N ASN A 268 26.21 146.70 11.54
CA ASN A 268 27.61 146.93 11.19
C ASN A 268 27.77 147.96 10.08
N LEU A 269 26.76 148.30 9.27
CA LEU A 269 26.84 149.48 8.42
C LEU A 269 26.72 150.74 9.28
N ALA A 270 25.85 150.72 10.30
CA ALA A 270 25.82 151.73 11.36
C ALA A 270 27.11 151.75 12.20
N LEU A 271 27.61 150.57 12.62
CA LEU A 271 28.81 150.42 13.43
C LEU A 271 30.08 150.68 12.61
N ILE A 272 30.15 150.40 11.30
CA ILE A 272 31.24 150.84 10.40
C ILE A 272 31.18 152.35 10.21
N GLY A 273 30.01 152.98 10.34
CA GLY A 273 29.90 154.41 10.61
C GLY A 273 30.74 154.83 11.80
N SER A 274 30.52 154.22 12.98
CA SER A 274 31.27 154.51 14.22
C SER A 274 32.65 153.83 14.34
N MET A 275 32.98 152.87 13.48
CA MET A 275 34.22 152.07 13.52
C MET A 275 35.17 152.43 12.39
N LYS A 276 34.76 153.19 11.37
CA LYS A 276 35.72 154.06 10.67
C LYS A 276 36.40 155.03 11.65
N GLU A 277 35.75 155.33 12.77
CA GLU A 277 36.31 156.07 13.92
C GLU A 277 37.19 155.22 14.87
N GLN A 278 37.06 153.89 14.87
CA GLN A 278 37.77 152.98 15.80
C GLN A 278 38.74 151.99 15.12
N ILE A 279 38.75 151.87 13.79
CA ILE A 279 39.69 151.07 12.99
C ILE A 279 41.11 151.65 13.06
N GLU A 280 41.24 152.93 13.42
CA GLU A 280 42.49 153.57 13.84
C GLU A 280 43.11 152.90 15.10
N GLN A 281 42.28 152.25 15.94
CA GLN A 281 42.65 151.84 17.29
C GLN A 281 43.05 150.35 17.42
N LEU A 282 42.35 149.41 16.76
CA LEU A 282 42.51 147.96 17.00
C LEU A 282 43.23 147.18 15.90
N ARG A 283 43.96 147.87 15.02
CA ARG A 283 44.91 147.32 14.04
C ARG A 283 46.17 146.67 14.67
N ARG A 284 46.12 146.24 15.94
CA ARG A 284 47.31 146.00 16.79
C ARG A 284 47.46 144.61 17.44
N GLN A 285 46.44 143.75 17.56
CA GLN A 285 46.57 142.48 18.30
C GLN A 285 45.66 141.33 17.79
N SER A 286 46.10 140.55 16.78
CA SER A 286 45.43 139.27 16.44
C SER A 286 46.35 138.12 16.02
N ASP A 287 47.66 138.33 15.83
CA ASP A 287 48.61 137.32 15.34
C ASP A 287 49.09 136.35 16.43
N ARG A 288 48.16 135.63 17.10
CA ARG A 288 48.52 134.77 18.25
C ARG A 288 47.80 133.42 18.39
N SER A 289 46.99 133.01 17.42
CA SER A 289 46.18 131.77 17.48
C SER A 289 46.85 130.49 16.95
N ASP A 290 48.09 130.54 16.45
CA ASP A 290 48.73 129.43 15.72
C ASP A 290 49.35 128.32 16.61
N ARG A 291 48.88 128.13 17.84
CA ARG A 291 49.53 127.22 18.83
C ARG A 291 48.78 125.93 19.18
N LEU A 292 47.57 125.70 18.68
CA LEU A 292 46.76 124.52 19.04
C LEU A 292 46.98 123.28 18.15
N ALA A 293 47.91 123.31 17.19
CA ALA A 293 48.09 122.24 16.21
C ALA A 293 48.97 121.05 16.66
N ALA A 294 49.66 121.13 17.80
CA ALA A 294 50.68 120.14 18.18
C ALA A 294 50.15 118.94 19.01
N GLU A 295 49.20 119.18 19.92
CA GLU A 295 48.82 118.20 20.96
C GLU A 295 48.11 116.95 20.40
N ALA A 296 47.33 117.10 19.33
CA ALA A 296 46.59 116.00 18.67
C ALA A 296 47.49 114.88 18.08
N THR A 297 48.80 115.11 17.96
CA THR A 297 49.72 114.14 17.33
C THR A 297 50.31 113.12 18.31
N ALA A 298 50.24 113.36 19.62
CA ALA A 298 50.85 112.51 20.64
C ALA A 298 49.94 111.35 21.09
N GLU A 299 48.64 111.60 21.30
CA GLU A 299 47.70 110.59 21.82
C GLU A 299 47.49 109.42 20.86
N THR A 300 47.46 109.70 19.56
CA THR A 300 47.28 108.72 18.46
C THR A 300 48.38 107.63 18.43
N ARG A 301 49.52 107.84 19.10
CA ARG A 301 50.60 106.83 19.23
C ARG A 301 50.43 105.91 20.44
N ARG A 302 49.74 106.34 21.51
CA ARG A 302 49.61 105.60 22.78
C ARG A 302 48.60 104.44 22.72
N LEU A 303 47.65 104.48 21.79
CA LEU A 303 46.51 103.54 21.71
C LEU A 303 46.74 102.31 20.80
N LYS A 304 47.85 102.23 20.06
CA LYS A 304 48.09 101.13 19.10
C LYS A 304 48.42 99.79 19.75
N GLU A 305 49.21 99.79 20.82
CA GLU A 305 49.75 98.58 21.44
C GLU A 305 48.67 97.76 22.21
N PRO A 306 47.76 98.39 22.99
CA PRO A 306 46.63 97.67 23.59
C PRO A 306 45.67 97.08 22.55
N LEU A 307 45.53 97.75 21.40
CA LEU A 307 44.64 97.32 20.32
C LEU A 307 45.13 96.03 19.63
N GLU A 308 46.44 95.86 19.44
CA GLU A 308 47.01 94.61 18.91
C GLU A 308 46.90 93.44 19.90
N GLN A 309 47.11 93.69 21.20
CA GLN A 309 46.93 92.67 22.24
C GLN A 309 45.46 92.21 22.36
N ALA A 310 44.50 93.11 22.24
CA ALA A 310 43.08 92.75 22.20
C ALA A 310 42.73 91.90 20.95
N LYS A 311 43.31 92.21 19.79
CA LYS A 311 43.10 91.43 18.55
C LYS A 311 43.65 90.01 18.63
N THR A 312 44.80 89.78 19.27
CA THR A 312 45.37 88.43 19.40
C THR A 312 44.54 87.56 20.35
N GLN A 313 44.13 88.10 21.50
CA GLN A 313 43.21 87.42 22.43
C GLN A 313 41.87 87.09 21.76
N LEU A 314 41.30 88.01 20.97
CA LEU A 314 40.05 87.78 20.25
C LEU A 314 40.17 86.63 19.23
N LYS A 315 41.30 86.49 18.53
CA LYS A 315 41.56 85.35 17.61
C LYS A 315 41.69 84.01 18.35
N GLU A 316 42.29 83.99 19.54
CA GLU A 316 42.37 82.77 20.35
C GLU A 316 41.01 82.34 20.90
N LEU A 317 40.19 83.30 21.34
CA LEU A 317 38.83 83.04 21.81
C LEU A 317 37.94 82.54 20.67
N GLN A 318 38.05 83.12 19.46
CA GLN A 318 37.35 82.62 18.26
C GLN A 318 37.70 81.16 17.96
N ARG A 319 38.99 80.78 17.97
CA ARG A 319 39.42 79.38 17.77
C ARG A 319 38.85 78.44 18.83
N LYS A 320 38.85 78.84 20.11
CA LYS A 320 38.27 78.03 21.20
C LYS A 320 36.75 77.86 21.03
N LEU A 321 36.05 78.89 20.55
CA LEU A 321 34.62 78.82 20.21
C LEU A 321 34.36 77.81 19.08
N GLU A 322 35.15 77.85 18.00
CA GLU A 322 35.03 76.91 16.86
C GLU A 322 35.20 75.44 17.28
N PHE A 323 36.14 75.13 18.19
CA PHE A 323 36.27 73.78 18.74
C PHE A 323 35.05 73.39 19.59
N TYR A 324 34.58 74.27 20.48
CA TYR A 324 33.41 74.01 21.31
C TYR A 324 32.14 73.78 20.48
N ASP A 325 31.93 74.55 19.40
CA ASP A 325 30.78 74.36 18.51
C ASP A 325 30.87 73.04 17.70
N ARG A 326 32.07 72.61 17.31
CA ARG A 326 32.28 71.27 16.71
C ARG A 326 31.94 70.15 17.69
N ASP A 327 32.42 70.23 18.93
CA ASP A 327 32.17 69.22 19.96
C ASP A 327 30.68 69.16 20.34
N LYS A 328 30.02 70.33 20.45
CA LYS A 328 28.56 70.45 20.65
C LYS A 328 27.78 69.80 19.50
N LEU A 329 28.23 69.95 18.25
CA LEU A 329 27.62 69.31 17.09
C LEU A 329 27.81 67.79 17.12
N GLN A 330 29.01 67.30 17.48
CA GLN A 330 29.29 65.87 17.63
C GLN A 330 28.46 65.25 18.76
N LEU A 331 28.39 65.88 19.93
CA LEU A 331 27.57 65.45 21.06
C LEU A 331 26.08 65.36 20.67
N SER A 332 25.57 66.32 19.88
CA SER A 332 24.21 66.28 19.35
C SER A 332 23.97 65.09 18.41
N ARG A 333 24.93 64.79 17.52
CA ARG A 333 24.89 63.60 16.64
C ARG A 333 24.91 62.30 17.45
N LEU A 334 25.80 62.19 18.44
CA LEU A 334 25.91 61.02 19.31
C LEU A 334 24.64 60.80 20.15
N LYS A 335 24.04 61.86 20.72
CA LYS A 335 22.75 61.77 21.42
C LYS A 335 21.62 61.25 20.51
N LYS A 336 21.54 61.73 19.27
CA LYS A 336 20.57 61.23 18.28
C LYS A 336 20.82 59.76 17.90
N SER A 337 22.08 59.36 17.74
CA SER A 337 22.44 57.96 17.49
C SER A 337 22.06 57.06 18.68
N ASN A 338 22.44 57.46 19.90
CA ASN A 338 22.17 56.71 21.13
C ASN A 338 20.66 56.51 21.36
N THR A 339 19.85 57.56 21.24
CA THR A 339 18.37 57.46 21.35
C THR A 339 17.72 56.61 20.26
N SER A 340 18.34 56.50 19.07
CA SER A 340 17.92 55.54 18.04
C SER A 340 18.29 54.10 18.41
N LEU A 341 19.50 53.87 18.92
CA LEU A 341 19.97 52.56 19.38
C LEU A 341 19.16 52.05 20.59
N GLU A 342 18.88 52.90 21.57
CA GLU A 342 18.03 52.56 22.72
C GLU A 342 16.62 52.11 22.30
N LYS A 343 16.02 52.78 21.29
CA LYS A 343 14.74 52.36 20.73
C LYS A 343 14.84 50.99 20.05
N LYS A 344 15.90 50.74 19.27
CA LYS A 344 16.15 49.44 18.64
C LYS A 344 16.34 48.32 19.67
N VAL A 345 17.13 48.56 20.72
CA VAL A 345 17.34 47.59 21.81
C VAL A 345 16.01 47.26 22.49
N LYS A 346 15.20 48.26 22.85
CA LYS A 346 13.87 48.02 23.45
C LYS A 346 12.93 47.24 22.52
N SER A 347 12.94 47.54 21.22
CA SER A 347 12.15 46.81 20.22
C SER A 347 12.58 45.35 20.11
N LEU A 348 13.88 45.08 20.03
CA LEU A 348 14.43 43.73 19.92
C LEU A 348 14.24 42.91 21.21
N MET A 349 14.28 43.55 22.38
CA MET A 349 13.96 42.88 23.65
C MET A 349 12.49 42.42 23.67
N TRP A 350 11.55 43.28 23.27
CA TRP A 350 10.13 42.94 23.25
C TRP A 350 9.79 41.85 22.20
N GLU A 351 10.45 41.90 21.05
CA GLU A 351 10.36 40.85 20.03
C GLU A 351 10.92 39.51 20.56
N SER A 352 12.06 39.52 21.24
CA SER A 352 12.66 38.34 21.88
C SER A 352 11.75 37.74 22.96
N GLU A 353 11.18 38.55 23.84
CA GLU A 353 10.21 38.10 24.86
C GLU A 353 8.96 37.48 24.22
N THR A 354 8.43 38.10 23.17
CA THR A 354 7.28 37.58 22.42
C THR A 354 7.59 36.24 21.74
N LEU A 355 8.80 36.10 21.17
CA LEU A 355 9.25 34.85 20.56
C LEU A 355 9.49 33.74 21.59
N LEU A 356 10.01 34.06 22.78
CA LEU A 356 10.17 33.11 23.89
C LEU A 356 8.81 32.59 24.37
N LEU A 357 7.85 33.48 24.66
CA LEU A 357 6.49 33.09 25.09
C LEU A 357 5.80 32.20 24.03
N ARG A 358 5.98 32.51 22.73
CA ARG A 358 5.46 31.68 21.64
C ARG A 358 6.14 30.31 21.56
N ASN A 359 7.44 30.24 21.83
CA ASN A 359 8.18 28.97 21.86
C ASN A 359 7.70 28.09 23.01
N ASP A 360 7.57 28.63 24.22
CA ASP A 360 7.07 27.91 25.39
C ASP A 360 5.66 27.34 25.16
N ALA A 361 4.77 28.12 24.53
CA ALA A 361 3.44 27.65 24.13
C ALA A 361 3.52 26.47 23.14
N LEU A 362 4.32 26.57 22.08
CA LEU A 362 4.52 25.50 21.09
C LEU A 362 5.17 24.24 21.69
N VAL A 363 6.07 24.40 22.67
CA VAL A 363 6.65 23.27 23.43
C VAL A 363 5.57 22.59 24.28
N GLY A 364 4.69 23.35 24.92
CA GLY A 364 3.53 22.82 25.64
C GLY A 364 2.53 22.07 24.74
N GLU A 365 2.16 22.65 23.60
CA GLU A 365 1.31 22.00 22.59
C GLU A 365 1.94 20.70 22.08
N ARG A 366 3.23 20.71 21.73
CA ARG A 366 3.96 19.51 21.32
C ARG A 366 3.99 18.44 22.41
N ALA A 367 4.17 18.82 23.67
CA ALA A 367 4.19 17.89 24.80
C ALA A 367 2.80 17.24 25.00
N THR A 368 1.73 18.03 25.03
CA THR A 368 0.35 17.53 25.18
C THR A 368 -0.07 16.64 24.00
N LEU A 369 0.30 17.00 22.77
CA LEU A 369 0.03 16.18 21.58
C LEU A 369 0.77 14.83 21.62
N LYS A 370 2.02 14.82 22.09
CA LYS A 370 2.80 13.58 22.30
C LYS A 370 2.15 12.67 23.35
N THR A 371 1.65 13.23 24.45
CA THR A 371 0.94 12.46 25.48
C THR A 371 -0.34 11.84 24.91
N ARG A 372 -1.20 12.64 24.25
CA ARG A 372 -2.44 12.15 23.61
C ARG A 372 -2.19 11.07 22.56
N PHE A 373 -1.13 11.22 21.76
CA PHE A 373 -0.75 10.22 20.77
C PHE A 373 -0.40 8.87 21.42
N ASN A 374 0.35 8.89 22.52
CA ASN A 374 0.66 7.68 23.29
C ASN A 374 -0.59 7.05 23.93
N GLU A 375 -1.48 7.87 24.50
CA GLU A 375 -2.77 7.42 25.06
C GLU A 375 -3.61 6.70 24.00
N VAL A 376 -3.79 7.31 22.82
CA VAL A 376 -4.55 6.73 21.71
C VAL A 376 -3.91 5.43 21.19
N ILE A 377 -2.58 5.33 21.13
CA ILE A 377 -1.89 4.07 20.78
C ILE A 377 -2.20 2.97 21.79
N VAL A 378 -2.08 3.26 23.09
CA VAL A 378 -2.33 2.28 24.15
C VAL A 378 -3.79 1.84 24.14
N GLU A 379 -4.75 2.77 23.99
CA GLU A 379 -6.16 2.43 23.84
C GLU A 379 -6.43 1.54 22.60
N LEU A 380 -5.82 1.85 21.46
CA LEU A 380 -5.98 1.08 20.23
C LEU A 380 -5.41 -0.33 20.39
N GLN A 381 -4.25 -0.47 21.02
CA GLN A 381 -3.63 -1.76 21.34
C GLN A 381 -4.48 -2.57 22.32
N GLN A 382 -5.06 -1.94 23.35
CA GLN A 382 -5.97 -2.61 24.29
C GLN A 382 -7.27 -3.07 23.60
N LYS A 383 -7.90 -2.21 22.78
CA LYS A 383 -9.13 -2.53 22.05
C LYS A 383 -8.92 -3.65 21.02
N THR A 384 -7.83 -3.62 20.26
CA THR A 384 -7.49 -4.68 19.30
C THR A 384 -7.06 -5.96 20.00
N GLY A 385 -6.24 -5.89 21.04
CA GLY A 385 -5.85 -7.05 21.87
C GLY A 385 -7.05 -7.76 22.50
N LEU A 386 -7.99 -7.01 23.09
CA LEU A 386 -9.21 -7.59 23.67
C LEU A 386 -10.11 -8.23 22.59
N LYS A 387 -10.23 -7.61 21.41
CA LYS A 387 -10.96 -8.21 20.28
C LYS A 387 -10.31 -9.51 19.80
N ASN A 388 -8.98 -9.56 19.70
CA ASN A 388 -8.23 -10.75 19.31
C ASN A 388 -8.42 -11.88 20.31
N VAL A 389 -8.24 -11.63 21.61
CA VAL A 389 -8.45 -12.63 22.68
C VAL A 389 -9.89 -13.15 22.70
N LEU A 390 -10.89 -12.32 22.42
CA LEU A 390 -12.29 -12.76 22.28
C LEU A 390 -12.50 -13.65 21.04
N LEU A 391 -11.89 -13.31 19.91
CA LEU A 391 -11.96 -14.12 18.69
C LEU A 391 -11.24 -15.46 18.85
N GLU A 392 -10.03 -15.48 19.42
CA GLU A 392 -9.28 -16.69 19.76
C GLU A 392 -10.09 -17.61 20.69
N ARG A 393 -10.69 -17.05 21.76
CA ARG A 393 -11.56 -17.82 22.66
C ARG A 393 -12.79 -18.37 21.95
N LYS A 394 -13.40 -17.62 21.03
CA LYS A 394 -14.55 -18.08 20.23
C LYS A 394 -14.15 -19.19 19.26
N ILE A 395 -13.00 -19.06 18.58
CA ILE A 395 -12.46 -20.09 17.69
C ILE A 395 -12.15 -21.36 18.49
N ALA A 396 -11.44 -21.26 19.62
CA ALA A 396 -11.15 -22.40 20.48
C ALA A 396 -12.41 -23.10 21.05
N ALA A 397 -13.47 -22.34 21.33
CA ALA A 397 -14.75 -22.92 21.74
C ALA A 397 -15.46 -23.65 20.58
N LEU A 398 -15.43 -23.09 19.37
CA LEU A 398 -16.01 -23.72 18.17
C LEU A 398 -15.25 -25.00 17.78
N ILE A 399 -13.92 -24.99 17.83
CA ILE A 399 -13.08 -26.17 17.56
C ILE A 399 -13.42 -27.31 18.52
N ARG A 400 -13.49 -27.05 19.83
CA ARG A 400 -13.85 -28.10 20.82
C ARG A 400 -15.25 -28.67 20.62
N GLU A 401 -16.20 -27.83 20.22
CA GLU A 401 -17.57 -28.27 19.94
C GLU A 401 -17.64 -29.08 18.62
N ASP A 402 -16.84 -28.73 17.62
CA ASP A 402 -16.66 -29.53 16.40
C ASP A 402 -15.99 -30.88 16.68
N GLU A 403 -14.85 -30.89 17.39
CA GLU A 403 -14.18 -32.12 17.85
C GLU A 403 -15.15 -33.05 18.58
N LYS A 404 -15.94 -32.51 19.51
CA LYS A 404 -16.96 -33.25 20.26
C LYS A 404 -18.04 -33.83 19.35
N ARG A 405 -18.58 -33.06 18.40
CA ARG A 405 -19.57 -33.54 17.42
C ARG A 405 -18.98 -34.60 16.50
N SER A 406 -17.74 -34.40 16.05
CA SER A 406 -16.98 -35.31 15.20
C SER A 406 -16.71 -36.65 15.91
N ILE A 407 -16.41 -36.64 17.21
CA ILE A 407 -16.30 -37.86 18.03
C ILE A 407 -17.65 -38.54 18.20
N ILE A 408 -18.72 -37.79 18.53
CA ILE A 408 -20.07 -38.35 18.67
C ILE A 408 -20.52 -39.01 17.35
N LEU A 409 -20.34 -38.34 16.21
CA LEU A 409 -20.70 -38.84 14.89
C LEU A 409 -19.96 -40.15 14.54
N ARG A 410 -18.64 -40.20 14.73
CA ARG A 410 -17.87 -41.44 14.48
C ARG A 410 -18.32 -42.58 15.40
N ASN A 411 -18.57 -42.30 16.68
CA ASN A 411 -18.99 -43.31 17.66
C ASN A 411 -20.40 -43.85 17.36
N THR A 412 -21.37 -42.99 17.03
CA THR A 412 -22.73 -43.42 16.68
C THR A 412 -22.75 -44.21 15.37
N MET A 413 -21.96 -43.81 14.36
CA MET A 413 -21.85 -44.56 13.12
C MET A 413 -21.19 -45.93 13.30
N ALA A 414 -20.10 -46.02 14.08
CA ALA A 414 -19.46 -47.29 14.41
C ALA A 414 -20.40 -48.25 15.16
N THR A 415 -21.31 -47.72 15.99
CA THR A 415 -22.25 -48.52 16.78
C THR A 415 -23.51 -48.92 16.01
N CYS A 416 -24.08 -48.00 15.22
CA CYS A 416 -25.42 -48.16 14.63
C CYS A 416 -25.43 -48.45 13.12
N ALA A 417 -24.36 -48.15 12.39
CA ALA A 417 -24.30 -48.28 10.93
C ALA A 417 -22.88 -48.53 10.40
N PRO A 418 -22.17 -49.59 10.85
CA PRO A 418 -20.76 -49.81 10.52
C PRO A 418 -20.48 -49.98 9.02
N GLU A 419 -21.41 -50.56 8.25
CA GLU A 419 -21.28 -50.67 6.78
C GLU A 419 -21.26 -49.30 6.08
N LEU A 420 -21.97 -48.32 6.65
CA LEU A 420 -22.12 -46.98 6.09
C LEU A 420 -20.87 -46.11 6.27
N ALA A 421 -19.97 -46.47 7.19
CA ALA A 421 -18.70 -45.78 7.39
C ALA A 421 -17.85 -45.72 6.11
N SER A 422 -17.89 -46.78 5.29
CA SER A 422 -17.20 -46.84 3.98
C SER A 422 -17.74 -45.87 2.93
N LYS A 423 -18.98 -45.37 3.11
CA LYS A 423 -19.66 -44.44 2.20
C LYS A 423 -19.74 -43.01 2.76
N LEU A 424 -19.41 -42.84 4.05
CA LEU A 424 -19.51 -41.56 4.77
C LEU A 424 -18.74 -40.46 4.06
N GLU A 425 -17.48 -40.69 3.67
CA GLU A 425 -16.63 -39.68 3.05
C GLU A 425 -17.23 -39.12 1.74
N ASN A 426 -17.95 -39.94 0.97
CA ASN A 426 -18.64 -39.50 -0.25
C ASN A 426 -19.91 -38.71 0.05
N VAL A 427 -20.62 -39.05 1.14
CA VAL A 427 -21.80 -38.30 1.61
C VAL A 427 -21.36 -36.97 2.22
N GLU A 428 -20.29 -36.95 3.02
CA GLU A 428 -19.70 -35.73 3.60
C GLU A 428 -19.22 -34.77 2.50
N LYS A 429 -18.51 -35.27 1.48
CA LYS A 429 -18.14 -34.46 0.30
C LYS A 429 -19.37 -33.90 -0.42
N SER A 430 -20.34 -34.74 -0.77
CA SER A 430 -21.56 -34.29 -1.47
C SER A 430 -22.38 -33.27 -0.65
N VAL A 431 -22.39 -33.39 0.69
CA VAL A 431 -23.02 -32.42 1.58
C VAL A 431 -22.18 -31.13 1.68
N SER A 432 -20.85 -31.22 1.73
CA SER A 432 -19.96 -30.04 1.67
C SER A 432 -20.17 -29.28 0.37
N ASP A 433 -20.09 -29.94 -0.78
CA ASP A 433 -20.30 -29.31 -2.10
C ASP A 433 -21.67 -28.62 -2.19
N ALA A 434 -22.71 -29.24 -1.63
CA ALA A 434 -24.07 -28.68 -1.55
C ALA A 434 -24.22 -27.53 -0.54
N VAL A 435 -23.34 -27.42 0.45
CA VAL A 435 -23.25 -26.30 1.40
C VAL A 435 -22.42 -25.17 0.80
N ASP A 436 -21.30 -25.47 0.14
CA ASP A 436 -20.39 -24.51 -0.47
C ASP A 436 -21.03 -23.80 -1.67
N THR A 437 -21.75 -24.54 -2.53
CA THR A 437 -22.58 -23.95 -3.60
C THR A 437 -23.67 -23.02 -3.06
N LYS A 438 -24.29 -23.36 -1.92
CA LYS A 438 -25.27 -22.47 -1.25
C LYS A 438 -24.61 -21.27 -0.60
N ASN A 439 -23.44 -21.43 0.01
CA ASN A 439 -22.67 -20.34 0.60
C ASN A 439 -22.23 -19.35 -0.49
N GLN A 440 -21.77 -19.84 -1.64
CA GLN A 440 -21.45 -19.00 -2.80
C GLN A 440 -22.69 -18.24 -3.29
N ALA A 441 -23.82 -18.93 -3.48
CA ALA A 441 -25.07 -18.25 -3.86
C ALA A 441 -25.52 -17.18 -2.84
N ILE A 442 -25.27 -17.38 -1.54
CA ILE A 442 -25.52 -16.35 -0.50
C ILE A 442 -24.56 -15.16 -0.63
N ILE A 443 -23.29 -15.39 -1.00
CA ILE A 443 -22.31 -14.32 -1.25
C ILE A 443 -22.72 -13.52 -2.50
N ASP A 444 -23.02 -14.21 -3.60
CA ASP A 444 -23.43 -13.61 -4.88
C ASP A 444 -24.70 -12.75 -4.71
N LEU A 445 -25.72 -13.29 -4.01
CA LEU A 445 -26.96 -12.55 -3.73
C LEU A 445 -26.75 -11.34 -2.81
N ARG A 446 -25.81 -11.41 -1.85
CA ARG A 446 -25.44 -10.25 -1.01
C ARG A 446 -24.70 -9.18 -1.81
N TYR A 447 -23.85 -9.60 -2.75
CA TYR A 447 -23.13 -8.68 -3.63
C TYR A 447 -24.09 -7.97 -4.62
N GLU A 448 -24.98 -8.71 -5.28
CA GLU A 448 -26.00 -8.11 -6.15
C GLU A 448 -26.97 -7.21 -5.39
N LEU A 449 -27.34 -7.55 -4.13
CA LEU A 449 -28.12 -6.66 -3.26
C LEU A 449 -27.36 -5.36 -2.95
N ALA A 450 -26.08 -5.43 -2.57
CA ALA A 450 -25.26 -4.25 -2.31
C ALA A 450 -25.08 -3.36 -3.56
N LYS A 451 -24.92 -3.98 -4.73
CA LYS A 451 -24.85 -3.31 -6.04
C LYS A 451 -26.17 -2.64 -6.42
N ALA A 452 -27.31 -3.30 -6.19
CA ALA A 452 -28.63 -2.73 -6.40
C ALA A 452 -28.93 -1.54 -5.46
N TRP A 453 -28.57 -1.66 -4.18
CA TRP A 453 -28.67 -0.57 -3.20
C TRP A 453 -27.84 0.65 -3.61
N LYS A 454 -26.63 0.41 -4.13
CA LYS A 454 -25.79 1.50 -4.62
C LYS A 454 -26.34 2.16 -5.87
N ALA A 455 -26.79 1.38 -6.86
CA ALA A 455 -27.42 1.92 -8.05
C ALA A 455 -28.67 2.76 -7.71
N HIS A 456 -29.41 2.37 -6.66
CA HIS A 456 -30.51 3.16 -6.11
C HIS A 456 -30.05 4.48 -5.46
N ASP A 457 -29.03 4.45 -4.60
CA ASP A 457 -28.51 5.65 -3.93
C ASP A 457 -27.87 6.64 -4.93
N ASP A 458 -27.09 6.14 -5.89
CA ASP A 458 -26.49 6.94 -6.97
C ASP A 458 -27.61 7.57 -7.84
N LEU A 459 -28.66 6.81 -8.17
CA LEU A 459 -29.83 7.29 -8.91
C LEU A 459 -30.55 8.42 -8.14
N LEU A 460 -30.78 8.26 -6.83
CA LEU A 460 -31.36 9.30 -5.99
C LEU A 460 -30.50 10.57 -5.99
N GLU A 461 -29.18 10.45 -5.87
CA GLU A 461 -28.28 11.61 -5.91
C GLU A 461 -28.32 12.31 -7.28
N THR A 462 -28.40 11.57 -8.39
CA THR A 462 -28.58 12.19 -9.72
C THR A 462 -29.92 12.90 -9.86
N TYR A 463 -31.02 12.36 -9.32
CA TYR A 463 -32.33 13.04 -9.31
C TYR A 463 -32.31 14.29 -8.45
N GLU A 464 -31.74 14.25 -7.25
CA GLU A 464 -31.58 15.42 -6.36
C GLU A 464 -30.74 16.52 -7.05
N CYS A 465 -29.68 16.14 -7.78
CA CYS A 465 -28.88 17.07 -8.58
C CYS A 465 -29.68 17.66 -9.75
N LYS A 466 -30.53 16.87 -10.41
CA LYS A 466 -31.38 17.33 -11.52
C LYS A 466 -32.48 18.28 -11.05
N LEU A 467 -33.15 17.99 -9.94
CA LEU A 467 -34.15 18.87 -9.35
C LEU A 467 -33.54 20.24 -8.97
N LYS A 468 -32.36 20.23 -8.34
CA LYS A 468 -31.58 21.45 -8.07
C LYS A 468 -31.21 22.21 -9.35
N GLN A 469 -30.84 21.53 -10.44
CA GLN A 469 -30.55 22.17 -11.74
C GLN A 469 -31.80 22.85 -12.35
N TYR A 470 -33.00 22.31 -12.14
CA TYR A 470 -34.26 22.92 -12.58
C TYR A 470 -34.85 23.92 -11.57
N GLY A 471 -34.15 24.21 -10.46
CA GLY A 471 -34.61 25.16 -9.44
C GLY A 471 -35.73 24.65 -8.55
N ILE A 472 -36.01 23.34 -8.54
CA ILE A 472 -37.04 22.71 -7.70
C ILE A 472 -36.39 22.31 -6.36
N PRO A 473 -36.81 22.89 -5.22
CA PRO A 473 -36.33 22.50 -3.90
C PRO A 473 -36.71 21.06 -3.59
N THR A 474 -35.77 20.29 -3.02
CA THR A 474 -36.02 18.89 -2.61
C THR A 474 -37.09 18.77 -1.52
N ASP A 475 -37.36 19.86 -0.80
CA ASP A 475 -38.35 19.92 0.29
C ASP A 475 -39.79 20.01 -0.22
N GLU A 476 -40.01 20.39 -1.49
CA GLU A 476 -41.35 20.51 -2.10
C GLU A 476 -41.93 19.16 -2.57
N LEU A 477 -41.13 18.08 -2.57
CA LEU A 477 -41.55 16.74 -3.02
C LEU A 477 -42.59 16.07 -2.09
N GLY A 478 -42.69 16.48 -0.83
CA GLY A 478 -43.65 15.94 0.14
C GLY A 478 -43.35 14.52 0.66
N PHE A 479 -42.27 13.87 0.21
CA PHE A 479 -41.80 12.58 0.72
C PHE A 479 -40.27 12.57 0.83
N GLN A 480 -39.74 11.76 1.76
CA GLN A 480 -38.31 11.52 1.90
C GLN A 480 -37.94 10.15 1.31
N PRO A 481 -36.97 10.05 0.38
CA PRO A 481 -36.49 8.78 -0.12
C PRO A 481 -35.89 7.93 1.00
N PHE A 482 -36.28 6.65 1.09
CA PHE A 482 -35.76 5.73 2.09
C PHE A 482 -34.31 5.31 1.73
N ARG A 483 -33.36 5.54 2.64
CA ARG A 483 -31.95 5.12 2.50
C ARG A 483 -31.57 4.22 3.66
N GLU A 484 -31.57 2.91 3.45
CA GLU A 484 -31.40 1.91 4.52
C GLU A 484 -29.93 1.72 4.94
N ARG A 485 -29.43 2.61 5.81
CA ARG A 485 -28.03 2.60 6.28
C ARG A 485 -27.76 1.67 7.49
N THR A 486 -28.73 0.83 7.87
CA THR A 486 -28.76 0.12 9.16
C THR A 486 -27.98 -1.19 9.19
N GLN A 487 -27.66 -1.79 8.04
CA GLN A 487 -26.78 -2.97 8.00
C GLN A 487 -25.30 -2.55 7.99
N GLN A 488 -24.49 -3.15 8.86
CA GLN A 488 -23.04 -2.98 8.85
C GLN A 488 -22.48 -3.52 7.52
N GLN A 489 -22.20 -2.61 6.58
CA GLN A 489 -21.76 -2.97 5.24
C GLN A 489 -20.41 -3.70 5.28
N LEU A 490 -20.43 -5.00 4.96
CA LEU A 490 -19.24 -5.84 4.74
C LEU A 490 -18.46 -5.42 3.47
N PHE A 491 -19.13 -4.74 2.54
CA PHE A 491 -18.58 -4.26 1.28
C PHE A 491 -18.43 -2.73 1.36
N ILE A 492 -17.18 -2.27 1.42
CA ILE A 492 -16.88 -0.83 1.48
C ILE A 492 -16.97 -0.27 0.07
N CYS A 493 -17.77 0.78 -0.13
CA CYS A 493 -17.77 1.55 -1.37
C CYS A 493 -16.38 2.14 -1.63
N GLY A 494 -15.71 1.68 -2.69
CA GLY A 494 -14.43 2.25 -3.11
C GLY A 494 -14.55 3.72 -3.54
N PRO A 495 -13.43 4.47 -3.62
CA PRO A 495 -13.38 5.93 -3.79
C PRO A 495 -13.88 6.47 -5.15
N ALA A 496 -14.57 5.65 -5.95
CA ALA A 496 -15.09 5.98 -7.27
C ALA A 496 -16.50 5.39 -7.52
N GLY A 497 -17.28 5.07 -6.48
CA GLY A 497 -18.64 4.56 -6.69
C GLY A 497 -18.72 3.08 -7.09
N ILE A 498 -17.62 2.31 -7.04
CA ILE A 498 -17.64 0.87 -7.34
C ILE A 498 -17.96 0.08 -6.05
N VAL A 499 -18.85 -0.91 -6.12
CA VAL A 499 -18.94 -1.99 -5.11
C VAL A 499 -17.91 -3.04 -5.53
N THR A 500 -16.82 -3.14 -4.80
CA THR A 500 -15.83 -4.20 -5.01
C THR A 500 -16.10 -5.33 -4.01
N GLU A 501 -15.99 -6.58 -4.46
CA GLU A 501 -15.83 -7.69 -3.53
C GLU A 501 -14.59 -7.43 -2.65
N ASN A 502 -14.80 -7.35 -1.33
CA ASN A 502 -13.69 -7.50 -0.39
C ASN A 502 -13.30 -8.97 -0.39
N LYS A 503 -12.13 -9.29 -0.93
CA LYS A 503 -11.45 -10.58 -0.72
C LYS A 503 -10.85 -10.64 0.69
#